data_AF-A0A3D4YMI2-F1
#
_entry.id   AF-A0A3D4YMI2-F1
#
_cell.length_a   1.000
_cell.length_b   1.000
_cell.length_c   1.000
_cell.angle_alpha   90.00
_cell.angle_beta   90.00
_cell.angle_gamma   90.00
#
_symmetry.space_group_name_H-M   'P 1'
#
loop_
_entity.id
_entity.type
_entity.pdbx_description
1 polymer ?
#
loop_
_entity_poly.entity_id
_entity_poly.type
_entity_poly.pdbx_seq_one_letter_code
_entity_poly.pdbx_strand_id
1 'polypeptide(L)' 'CHLGTISQQVSRKLTTDPKTGHILHDEEAAKLWSREYDPRWKPVV' A
#
# COMPACT_ATOMS: atom_id res chain seq x y z
N CYS A 1 -9.76 2.98 5.55
CA CYS A 1 -8.64 3.93 5.44
C CYS A 1 -7.41 3.37 6.14
N HIS A 2 -6.53 2.64 5.44
CA HIS A 2 -5.30 2.09 6.06
C HIS A 2 -4.03 2.81 5.58
N LEU A 3 -3.95 3.20 4.30
CA LEU A 3 -2.80 3.96 3.77
C LEU A 3 -2.61 5.30 4.49
N GLY A 4 -3.69 6.01 4.80
CA GLY A 4 -3.64 7.28 5.52
C GLY A 4 -3.14 7.15 6.96
N THR A 5 -3.45 6.05 7.65
CA THR A 5 -2.92 5.76 8.99
C THR A 5 -1.44 5.43 8.93
N ILE A 6 -1.04 4.60 7.96
CA ILE A 6 0.36 4.23 7.78
C ILE A 6 1.20 5.46 7.43
N SER A 7 0.72 6.32 6.51
CA SER A 7 1.43 7.55 6.13
C SER A 7 1.63 8.49 7.32
N GLN A 8 0.64 8.58 8.22
CA GLN A 8 0.77 9.33 9.47
C GLN A 8 1.74 8.67 10.45
N GLN A 9 1.69 7.33 10.60
CA GLN A 9 2.60 6.58 11.46
C GLN A 9 4.06 6.73 11.04
N VAL A 10 4.32 6.70 9.74
CA VAL A 10 5.68 6.80 9.21
C VAL A 10 6.12 8.25 8.93
N SER A 11 5.21 9.22 9.08
CA SER A 11 5.42 10.66 8.84
C SER A 11 6.14 10.98 7.51
N ARG A 12 5.87 10.18 6.48
CA ARG A 12 6.47 10.31 5.14
C ARG A 12 5.44 10.04 4.06
N LYS A 13 5.76 10.50 2.85
CA LYS A 13 4.90 10.35 1.68
C LYS A 13 4.99 8.91 1.18
N LEU A 14 3.92 8.14 1.37
CA LEU A 14 3.84 6.79 0.84
C LEU A 14 3.73 6.84 -0.68
N THR A 15 4.66 6.18 -1.36
CA THR A 15 4.54 5.94 -2.81
C THR A 15 3.79 4.64 -3.00
N THR A 16 2.64 4.65 -3.66
CA THR A 16 1.91 3.41 -3.99
C THR A 16 1.88 3.18 -5.48
N ASP A 17 2.06 1.93 -5.87
CA ASP A 17 1.91 1.49 -7.25
C ASP A 17 0.44 1.61 -7.68
N PRO A 18 0.12 2.31 -8.76
CA PRO A 18 -1.26 2.54 -9.19
C PRO A 18 -1.92 1.29 -9.79
N LYS A 19 -1.15 0.25 -10.17
CA LYS A 19 -1.69 -0.99 -10.74
C LYS A 19 -2.03 -2.02 -9.65
N THR A 20 -1.26 -2.05 -8.58
CA THR A 20 -1.37 -3.06 -7.51
C THR A 20 -1.81 -2.49 -6.16
N GLY A 21 -1.67 -1.18 -5.96
CA GLY A 21 -1.92 -0.53 -4.67
C GLY A 21 -0.84 -0.81 -3.62
N HIS A 22 0.26 -1.46 -4.00
CA HIS A 22 1.35 -1.81 -3.10
C HIS A 22 2.23 -0.59 -2.82
N ILE A 23 2.72 -0.49 -1.58
CA ILE A 23 3.65 0.55 -1.19
C ILE A 23 5.02 0.24 -1.81
N LEU A 24 5.58 1.21 -2.53
CA LEU A 24 6.88 1.17 -3.18
C LEU A 24 7.89 1.98 -2.36
N HIS A 25 9.14 1.51 -2.29
CA HIS A 25 10.27 2.18 -1.64
C HIS A 25 10.17 2.41 -0.12
N ASP A 26 9.17 1.85 0.56
CA ASP A 26 9.02 1.95 2.02
C ASP A 26 8.74 0.59 2.66
N GLU A 27 9.80 -0.13 3.04
CA GLU A 27 9.70 -1.46 3.66
C GLU A 27 9.01 -1.45 5.02
N GLU A 28 9.17 -0.38 5.82
CA GLU A 28 8.47 -0.25 7.10
C GLU A 28 6.98 -0.02 6.92
N ALA A 29 6.59 0.78 5.94
CA ALA A 29 5.19 0.98 5.61
C ALA A 29 4.59 -0.28 4.95
N ALA A 30 5.38 -1.01 4.15
CA ALA A 30 5.00 -2.29 3.58
C ALA A 30 4.78 -3.35 4.67
N LYS A 31 5.58 -3.37 5.75
CA LYS A 31 5.35 -4.25 6.90
C LYS A 31 4.02 -3.97 7.61
N LEU A 32 3.66 -2.69 7.75
CA LEU A 32 2.36 -2.27 8.28
C LEU A 32 1.21 -2.58 7.30
N TRP A 33 1.51 -2.73 6.01
CA TRP A 33 0.59 -3.12 4.96
C TRP A 33 0.55 -4.63 4.77
N SER A 34 -0.04 -5.34 5.73
CA SER A 34 -0.13 -6.81 5.71
C SER A 34 -1.27 -7.36 4.85
N ARG A 35 -1.87 -6.53 3.98
CA ARG A 35 -3.09 -6.90 3.25
C ARG A 35 -2.75 -7.35 1.83
N GLU A 36 -2.70 -8.67 1.64
CA GLU A 36 -2.76 -9.24 0.30
C GLU A 36 -4.17 -9.05 -0.26
N TYR A 37 -4.27 -8.28 -1.36
CA TYR A 37 -5.50 -8.21 -2.12
C TYR A 37 -5.61 -9.47 -2.98
N ASP A 38 -6.76 -10.12 -2.89
CA ASP A 38 -7.04 -11.32 -3.66
C ASP A 38 -6.85 -11.01 -5.16
N PRO A 39 -6.12 -11.84 -5.93
CA PRO A 39 -5.86 -11.59 -7.35
C PRO A 39 -7.13 -11.45 -8.18
N ARG A 40 -8.29 -11.91 -7.68
CA ARG A 40 -9.62 -11.70 -8.28
C ARG A 40 -10.10 -10.25 -8.26
N TRP A 41 -9.47 -9.38 -7.46
CA TRP A 41 -9.75 -7.94 -7.39
C TRP A 41 -8.89 -7.10 -8.34
N LYS A 42 -8.03 -7.72 -9.17
CA LYS A 42 -7.30 -6.99 -10.21
C LYS A 42 -8.29 -6.48 -11.26
N PRO A 43 -8.28 -5.18 -11.60
CA PRO A 43 -9.10 -4.68 -12.70
C PRO A 43 -8.64 -5.35 -14.00
N VAL A 44 -9.56 -6.07 -14.64
CA VAL A 44 -9.40 -6.55 -16.01
C VAL A 44 -9.61 -5.35 -16.93
N VAL A 45 -8.54 -4.91 -17.59
CA VAL A 45 -8.56 -3.91 -18.66
C VAL A 45 -8.86 -4.58 -19.99
#